data_AF-A0A4Y8PUL1-F1
#
_entry.id   AF-A0A4Y8PUL1-F1
#
_cell.length_a   1.000
_cell.length_b   1.000
_cell.length_c   1.000
_cell.angle_alpha   90.00
_cell.angle_beta   90.00
_cell.angle_gamma   90.00
#
_symmetry.space_group_name_H-M   'P 1'
#
loop_
_entity.id
_entity.type
_entity.pdbx_description
1 polymer ?
#
loop_
_entity_poly.entity_id
_entity_poly.type
_entity_poly.pdbx_seq_one_letter_code
_entity_poly.pdbx_strand_id
1 'polypeptide(L)'
;MTTQYAKFAKIQVNSPGRGMQTSLTLPSSYTIGSSGGYIHFYVGLGDYECGISTDYGTSGWRWFASSGAVTGTDAGGTVGEFAQRDTVNIKLTLDDTDNKAKFYVNGALKHTFSPSYTSSTAFDNCRLILGALTTTFSTVPDPLPAWQVFHDQVTASGLMYKNANRAWLNIKAANATPTVFHTPGSKTPNPQNYSFDSSQLSSSRVYGSIQSY
;
A
#
# COMPACT_ATOMS: atom_id res chain seq x y z
N MET A 1 22.76 -6.20 3.50
CA MET A 1 21.34 -6.13 3.12
C MET A 1 20.54 -5.95 4.39
N THR A 2 19.56 -5.04 4.42
CA THR A 2 18.65 -4.91 5.56
C THR A 2 17.43 -5.80 5.35
N THR A 3 16.85 -6.33 6.42
CA THR A 3 15.62 -7.13 6.40
C THR A 3 14.52 -6.39 7.14
N GLN A 4 13.37 -6.20 6.49
CA GLN A 4 12.20 -5.62 7.12
C GLN A 4 11.57 -6.61 8.11
N TYR A 5 11.14 -6.11 9.26
CA TYR A 5 10.19 -6.79 10.12
C TYR A 5 8.81 -6.20 9.87
N ALA A 6 8.08 -6.77 8.93
CA ALA A 6 6.87 -6.19 8.37
C ALA A 6 5.79 -7.24 8.09
N LYS A 7 4.54 -6.78 8.04
CA LYS A 7 3.34 -7.57 7.78
C LYS A 7 2.56 -6.94 6.65
N PHE A 8 2.05 -7.77 5.75
CA PHE A 8 1.38 -7.32 4.54
C PHE A 8 0.12 -8.14 4.27
N ALA A 9 -0.97 -7.44 3.94
CA ALA A 9 -2.07 -7.97 3.17
C ALA A 9 -2.03 -7.37 1.77
N LYS A 10 -2.16 -8.22 0.74
CA LYS A 10 -2.02 -7.83 -0.66
C LYS A 10 -3.21 -8.30 -1.48
N ILE A 11 -3.68 -7.42 -2.37
CA ILE A 11 -4.48 -7.80 -3.54
C ILE A 11 -3.61 -7.57 -4.78
N GLN A 12 -3.28 -8.65 -5.48
CA GLN A 12 -2.51 -8.60 -6.73
C GLN A 12 -3.45 -8.81 -7.92
N VAL A 13 -3.45 -7.92 -8.90
CA VAL A 13 -4.18 -8.15 -10.16
C VAL A 13 -3.44 -9.20 -10.99
N ASN A 14 -4.18 -10.13 -11.59
CA ASN A 14 -3.63 -11.28 -12.32
C ASN A 14 -3.15 -10.95 -13.75
N SER A 15 -3.36 -9.73 -14.21
CA SER A 15 -3.05 -9.29 -15.57
C SER A 15 -2.30 -7.96 -15.55
N PRO A 16 -1.48 -7.69 -16.58
CA PRO A 16 -0.79 -6.41 -16.69
C PRO A 16 -1.76 -5.24 -16.70
N GLY A 17 -1.38 -4.18 -15.99
CA GLY A 17 -2.16 -2.96 -15.87
C GLY A 17 -1.34 -1.69 -16.07
N ARG A 18 -2.06 -0.59 -16.19
CA ARG A 18 -1.57 0.77 -16.41
C ARG A 18 -1.96 1.73 -15.29
N GLY A 19 -2.57 1.20 -14.23
CA GLY A 19 -3.01 2.03 -13.12
C GLY A 19 -3.88 1.25 -12.15
N MET A 20 -4.04 1.81 -10.96
CA MET A 20 -4.83 1.25 -9.88
C MET A 20 -5.38 2.38 -9.02
N GLN A 21 -6.58 2.20 -8.50
CA GLN A 21 -7.21 3.15 -7.59
C GLN A 21 -8.09 2.45 -6.56
N THR A 22 -8.28 3.13 -5.43
CA THR A 22 -9.18 2.71 -4.36
C THR A 22 -9.58 3.91 -3.51
N SER A 23 -10.69 3.76 -2.80
CA SER A 23 -11.04 4.60 -1.65
C SER A 23 -10.61 3.89 -0.37
N LEU A 24 -9.83 4.55 0.47
CA LEU A 24 -9.36 4.05 1.76
C LEU A 24 -10.11 4.75 2.88
N THR A 25 -10.88 4.02 3.67
CA THR A 25 -11.34 4.51 4.98
C THR A 25 -10.29 4.15 6.02
N LEU A 26 -9.64 5.17 6.58
CA LEU A 26 -8.53 5.02 7.49
C LEU A 26 -8.98 4.43 8.85
N PRO A 27 -8.11 3.68 9.54
CA PRO A 27 -8.39 3.11 10.85
C PRO A 27 -8.92 4.14 11.85
N SER A 28 -9.79 3.70 12.76
CA SER A 28 -10.25 4.51 13.89
C SER A 28 -9.17 4.79 14.93
N SER A 29 -8.18 3.92 15.01
CA SER A 29 -7.02 4.08 15.87
C SER A 29 -5.81 3.33 15.28
N TYR A 30 -4.61 3.73 15.70
CA TYR A 30 -3.38 3.02 15.42
C TYR A 30 -2.39 3.20 16.57
N THR A 31 -1.36 2.35 16.63
CA THR A 31 -0.25 2.43 17.57
C THR A 31 1.02 2.02 16.85
N ILE A 32 2.08 2.82 17.00
CA ILE A 32 3.42 2.53 16.50
C ILE A 32 4.37 2.71 17.67
N GLY A 33 4.99 1.62 18.15
CA GLY A 33 5.80 1.63 19.37
C GLY A 33 7.30 1.82 19.18
N SER A 34 7.80 1.89 17.93
CA SER A 34 9.23 1.92 17.62
C SER A 34 9.57 3.01 16.60
N SER A 35 10.71 3.70 16.76
CA SER A 35 11.13 4.86 15.96
C SER A 35 11.36 4.61 14.46
N GLY A 36 11.47 3.36 14.03
CA GLY A 36 11.53 2.97 12.62
C GLY A 36 10.22 2.38 12.09
N GLY A 37 9.17 2.35 12.92
CA GLY A 37 7.89 1.75 12.57
C GLY A 37 6.98 2.67 11.78
N TYR A 38 6.18 2.09 10.90
CA TYR A 38 5.21 2.80 10.07
C TYR A 38 4.05 1.89 9.63
N ILE A 39 2.97 2.52 9.18
CA ILE A 39 1.83 1.87 8.52
C ILE A 39 1.63 2.52 7.16
N HIS A 40 1.64 1.72 6.09
CA HIS A 40 1.45 2.16 4.71
C HIS A 40 0.26 1.43 4.07
N PHE A 41 -0.68 2.19 3.53
CA PHE A 41 -1.77 1.67 2.68
C PHE A 41 -1.64 2.26 1.30
N TYR A 42 -1.35 1.43 0.30
CA TYR A 42 -0.91 1.95 -1.00
C TYR A 42 -1.32 1.10 -2.18
N VAL A 43 -1.38 1.75 -3.35
CA VAL A 43 -1.44 1.08 -4.63
C VAL A 43 -0.05 1.08 -5.27
N GLY A 44 0.27 0.00 -5.95
CA GLY A 44 1.55 -0.21 -6.63
C GLY A 44 1.36 -0.54 -8.10
N LEU A 45 2.27 -0.03 -8.91
CA LEU A 45 2.34 -0.27 -10.35
C LEU A 45 3.81 -0.44 -10.75
N GLY A 46 4.26 -1.68 -10.96
CA GLY A 46 5.70 -1.94 -11.11
C GLY A 46 6.45 -1.53 -9.84
N ASP A 47 7.47 -0.69 -9.99
CA ASP A 47 8.29 -0.17 -8.88
C ASP A 47 7.71 1.10 -8.23
N TYR A 48 6.63 1.66 -8.78
CA TYR A 48 5.94 2.80 -8.20
C TYR A 48 5.02 2.34 -7.06
N GLU A 49 5.15 2.95 -5.89
CA GLU A 49 4.32 2.70 -4.72
C GLU A 49 3.80 4.03 -4.18
N CYS A 50 2.48 4.20 -4.14
CA CYS A 50 1.88 5.47 -3.72
C CYS A 50 0.62 5.23 -2.89
N GLY A 51 0.49 5.98 -1.81
CA GLY A 51 -0.59 5.74 -0.87
C GLY A 51 -0.61 6.70 0.30
N ILE A 52 -1.12 6.21 1.42
CA ILE A 52 -1.27 6.91 2.68
C ILE A 52 -0.41 6.25 3.73
N SER A 53 0.33 7.05 4.50
CA SER A 53 1.23 6.58 5.54
C SER A 53 1.07 7.33 6.86
N THR A 54 1.44 6.66 7.94
CA THR A 54 1.69 7.25 9.26
C THR A 54 2.90 6.55 9.90
N ASP A 55 3.70 7.32 10.62
CA ASP A 55 5.01 6.91 11.15
C ASP A 55 5.06 7.09 12.68
N TYR A 56 6.05 6.48 13.33
CA TYR A 56 6.25 6.67 14.77
C TYR A 56 6.31 8.14 15.19
N GLY A 57 5.63 8.47 16.29
CA GLY A 57 5.62 9.81 16.86
C GLY A 57 4.82 10.84 16.05
N THR A 58 4.14 10.43 14.97
CA THR A 58 3.28 11.31 14.18
C THR A 58 1.81 11.19 14.58
N SER A 59 1.10 12.31 14.51
CA SER A 59 -0.37 12.36 14.68
C SER A 59 -1.04 12.51 13.32
N GLY A 60 -1.84 11.52 12.95
CA GLY A 60 -2.55 11.48 11.68
C GLY A 60 -1.72 10.89 10.54
N TRP A 61 -2.21 11.10 9.32
CA TRP A 61 -1.73 10.44 8.12
C TRP A 61 -1.33 11.47 7.06
N ARG A 62 -0.50 11.05 6.12
CA ARG A 62 -0.11 11.84 4.94
C ARG A 62 -0.10 10.97 3.70
N TRP A 63 -0.12 11.59 2.53
CA TRP A 63 0.17 10.83 1.32
C TRP A 63 1.68 10.64 1.13
N PHE A 64 2.07 9.59 0.42
CA PHE A 64 3.42 9.37 -0.06
C PHE A 64 3.42 8.84 -1.49
N ALA A 65 4.51 9.09 -2.19
CA ALA A 65 4.83 8.52 -3.50
C ALA A 65 6.30 8.11 -3.47
N SER A 66 6.60 6.89 -3.89
CA SER A 66 7.96 6.37 -3.97
C SER A 66 8.16 5.58 -5.25
N SER A 67 9.40 5.55 -5.75
CA SER A 67 9.80 4.59 -6.77
C SER A 67 11.11 3.90 -6.37
N GLY A 68 11.08 2.58 -6.31
CA GLY A 68 12.27 1.76 -6.06
C GLY A 68 13.31 1.81 -7.20
N ALA A 69 12.93 2.39 -8.34
CA ALA A 69 13.74 2.44 -9.55
C ALA A 69 14.67 3.66 -9.61
N VAL A 70 14.38 4.78 -8.91
CA VAL A 70 15.14 6.03 -9.03
C VAL A 70 15.21 6.78 -7.69
N THR A 71 16.41 6.85 -7.10
CA THR A 71 16.70 7.66 -5.91
C THR A 71 16.23 9.12 -6.09
N GLY A 72 15.55 9.67 -5.08
CA GLY A 72 15.12 11.08 -5.08
C GLY A 72 13.80 11.35 -5.82
N THR A 73 13.07 10.30 -6.23
CA THR A 73 11.69 10.44 -6.73
C THR A 73 10.63 10.28 -5.64
N ASP A 74 11.06 10.11 -4.40
CA ASP A 74 10.17 10.03 -3.26
C ASP A 74 9.59 11.41 -2.92
N ALA A 75 8.30 11.45 -2.64
CA ALA A 75 7.60 12.66 -2.23
C ALA A 75 6.54 12.32 -1.17
N GLY A 76 6.18 13.30 -0.34
CA GLY A 76 5.16 13.11 0.67
C GLY A 76 4.45 14.40 1.04
N GLY A 77 3.23 14.24 1.55
CA GLY A 77 2.44 15.32 2.10
C GLY A 77 2.88 15.74 3.50
N THR A 78 2.17 16.72 4.03
CA THR A 78 2.33 17.16 5.41
C THR A 78 1.76 16.09 6.36
N VAL A 79 2.50 15.77 7.43
CA VAL A 79 2.01 14.89 8.50
C VAL A 79 0.73 15.47 9.09
N GLY A 80 -0.31 14.64 9.23
CA GLY A 80 -1.61 15.06 9.74
C GLY A 80 -2.53 15.69 8.69
N GLU A 81 -2.22 15.57 7.40
CA GLU A 81 -3.12 15.97 6.29
C GLU A 81 -4.47 15.22 6.34
N PHE A 82 -4.47 13.98 6.86
CA PHE A 82 -5.69 13.19 7.07
C PHE A 82 -5.77 12.66 8.51
N ALA A 83 -6.99 12.56 9.03
CA ALA A 83 -7.29 12.05 10.36
C ALA A 83 -7.74 10.57 10.32
N GLN A 84 -7.84 9.95 11.50
CA GLN A 84 -8.49 8.66 11.66
C GLN A 84 -9.93 8.71 11.13
N ARG A 85 -10.41 7.61 10.53
CA ARG A 85 -11.73 7.48 9.89
C ARG A 85 -11.97 8.30 8.61
N ASP A 86 -11.04 9.17 8.22
CA ASP A 86 -11.16 9.86 6.93
C ASP A 86 -11.22 8.85 5.78
N THR A 87 -11.94 9.23 4.73
CA THR A 87 -11.97 8.48 3.48
C THR A 87 -11.13 9.20 2.44
N VAL A 88 -10.08 8.54 1.97
CA VAL A 88 -9.08 9.09 1.06
C VAL A 88 -9.06 8.29 -0.24
N ASN A 89 -9.32 8.97 -1.36
CA ASN A 89 -9.26 8.35 -2.68
C ASN A 89 -7.85 8.46 -3.23
N ILE A 90 -7.22 7.32 -3.52
CA ILE A 90 -5.88 7.26 -4.10
C ILE A 90 -5.93 6.65 -5.51
N LYS A 91 -5.17 7.23 -6.44
CA LYS A 91 -5.07 6.74 -7.82
C LYS A 91 -3.65 6.90 -8.33
N LEU A 92 -3.05 5.79 -8.77
CA LEU A 92 -1.79 5.76 -9.51
C LEU A 92 -2.09 5.31 -10.94
N THR A 93 -1.67 6.08 -11.94
CA THR A 93 -1.95 5.73 -13.34
C THR A 93 -0.86 6.23 -14.27
N LEU A 94 -0.68 5.51 -15.37
CA LEU A 94 0.01 5.98 -16.56
C LEU A 94 -0.93 6.99 -17.28
N ASP A 95 -0.49 8.24 -17.42
CA ASP A 95 -1.15 9.32 -18.17
C ASP A 95 -0.57 9.43 -19.58
N ASP A 96 -1.37 9.15 -20.60
CA ASP A 96 -0.92 9.02 -21.99
C ASP A 96 -0.63 10.39 -22.64
N THR A 97 -1.00 11.50 -21.99
CA THR A 97 -0.81 12.86 -22.50
C THR A 97 0.66 13.27 -22.49
N ASP A 98 1.37 12.95 -21.41
CA ASP A 98 2.80 13.24 -21.23
C ASP A 98 3.66 11.99 -21.01
N ASN A 99 3.03 10.81 -21.13
CA ASN A 99 3.65 9.51 -20.91
C ASN A 99 4.35 9.41 -19.55
N LYS A 100 3.74 9.94 -18.48
CA LYS A 100 4.25 9.85 -17.10
C LYS A 100 3.33 9.06 -16.16
N ALA A 101 3.93 8.36 -15.20
CA ALA A 101 3.16 7.85 -14.07
C ALA A 101 2.77 9.02 -13.17
N LYS A 102 1.50 9.09 -12.77
CA LYS A 102 0.94 10.16 -11.96
C LYS A 102 0.17 9.61 -10.79
N PHE A 103 0.38 10.23 -9.64
CA PHE A 103 -0.30 9.91 -8.40
C PHE A 103 -1.25 11.03 -8.00
N TYR A 104 -2.49 10.66 -7.73
CA TYR A 104 -3.56 11.55 -7.33
C TYR A 104 -4.12 11.14 -5.97
N VAL A 105 -4.46 12.15 -5.18
CA VAL A 105 -5.14 12.01 -3.88
C VAL A 105 -6.35 12.91 -3.87
N ASN A 106 -7.54 12.36 -3.61
CA ASN A 106 -8.83 13.06 -3.66
C ASN A 106 -9.03 13.84 -4.97
N GLY A 107 -8.56 13.27 -6.08
CA GLY A 107 -8.65 13.87 -7.42
C GLY A 107 -7.55 14.90 -7.75
N ALA A 108 -6.81 15.40 -6.77
CA ALA A 108 -5.70 16.33 -6.99
C ALA A 108 -4.42 15.59 -7.36
N LEU A 109 -3.70 16.08 -8.38
CA LEU A 109 -2.37 15.57 -8.73
C LEU A 109 -1.37 15.93 -7.61
N LYS A 110 -0.75 14.91 -7.01
CA LYS A 110 0.25 15.10 -5.94
C LYS A 110 1.67 14.86 -6.43
N HIS A 111 1.85 13.95 -7.38
CA HIS A 111 3.18 13.62 -7.89
C HIS A 111 3.16 13.15 -9.34
N THR A 112 4.18 13.56 -10.10
CA THR A 112 4.47 13.09 -11.45
C THR A 112 5.87 12.48 -11.45
N PHE A 113 5.98 11.20 -11.75
CA PHE A 113 7.27 10.51 -11.78
C PHE A 113 8.07 10.88 -13.03
N SER A 114 9.38 11.06 -12.87
CA SER A 114 10.28 11.47 -13.94
C SER A 114 10.42 10.47 -15.09
N PRO A 115 10.46 9.13 -14.89
CA PRO A 115 10.59 8.21 -16.01
C PRO A 115 9.38 8.29 -16.96
N SER A 116 9.68 8.38 -18.25
CA SER A 116 8.66 8.26 -19.28
C SER A 116 8.36 6.79 -19.57
N TYR A 117 7.17 6.51 -20.09
CA TYR A 117 6.79 5.20 -20.59
C TYR A 117 6.29 5.30 -22.05
N THR A 118 5.94 4.18 -22.69
CA THR A 118 5.35 4.17 -24.05
C THR A 118 3.85 3.87 -24.02
N SER A 119 3.14 4.25 -25.06
CA SER A 119 1.70 3.95 -25.16
C SER A 119 1.36 2.45 -25.08
N SER A 120 2.34 1.53 -25.21
CA SER A 120 2.22 0.09 -25.01
C SER A 120 2.63 -0.43 -23.62
N THR A 121 3.25 0.39 -22.76
CA THR A 121 3.72 -0.04 -21.43
C THR A 121 2.56 -0.50 -20.54
N ALA A 122 2.70 -1.67 -19.94
CA ALA A 122 1.85 -2.17 -18.87
C ALA A 122 2.73 -2.97 -17.88
N PHE A 123 2.31 -3.04 -16.62
CA PHE A 123 3.07 -3.70 -15.56
C PHE A 123 2.30 -4.90 -15.02
N ASP A 124 2.97 -6.04 -14.92
CA ASP A 124 2.41 -7.27 -14.33
C ASP A 124 2.22 -7.18 -12.81
N ASN A 125 2.81 -6.16 -12.18
CA ASN A 125 2.79 -5.95 -10.75
C ASN A 125 1.85 -4.81 -10.32
N CYS A 126 0.55 -4.96 -10.59
CA CYS A 126 -0.51 -4.05 -10.13
C CYS A 126 -1.11 -4.54 -8.81
N ARG A 127 -0.97 -3.78 -7.72
CA ARG A 127 -1.26 -4.29 -6.37
C ARG A 127 -1.81 -3.25 -5.41
N LEU A 128 -2.70 -3.66 -4.52
CA LEU A 128 -3.02 -2.95 -3.28
C LEU A 128 -2.22 -3.64 -2.18
N ILE A 129 -1.56 -2.86 -1.34
CA ILE A 129 -0.89 -3.34 -0.14
C ILE A 129 -1.44 -2.60 1.06
N LEU A 130 -1.85 -3.37 2.07
CA LEU A 130 -2.06 -2.90 3.42
C LEU A 130 -0.88 -3.42 4.25
N GLY A 131 0.01 -2.52 4.64
CA GLY A 131 1.31 -2.87 5.20
C GLY A 131 1.59 -2.18 6.51
N ALA A 132 2.29 -2.87 7.40
CA ALA A 132 2.85 -2.31 8.61
C ALA A 132 4.27 -2.84 8.80
N LEU A 133 5.18 -1.98 9.23
CA LEU A 133 6.55 -2.31 9.54
C LEU A 133 6.85 -1.87 10.97
N THR A 134 7.51 -2.73 11.76
CA THR A 134 7.96 -2.34 13.11
C THR A 134 9.39 -1.83 13.10
N THR A 135 10.28 -2.47 12.35
CA THR A 135 11.68 -2.03 12.22
C THR A 135 12.37 -2.69 11.02
N THR A 136 13.61 -2.29 10.76
CA THR A 136 14.52 -2.99 9.85
C THR A 136 15.75 -3.47 10.62
N PHE A 137 16.25 -4.64 10.22
CA PHE A 137 17.41 -5.26 10.84
C PHE A 137 18.58 -5.35 9.85
N SER A 138 19.78 -5.00 10.30
CA SER A 138 21.01 -5.37 9.59
C SER A 138 21.32 -6.86 9.75
N THR A 139 20.98 -7.44 10.91
CA THR A 139 21.01 -8.87 11.21
C THR A 139 19.72 -9.24 11.94
N VAL A 140 18.97 -10.21 11.41
CA VAL A 140 17.66 -10.60 11.96
C VAL A 140 17.84 -11.33 13.30
N PRO A 141 17.25 -10.84 14.40
CA PRO A 141 17.33 -11.51 15.71
C PRO A 141 16.51 -12.81 15.75
N ASP A 142 16.89 -13.70 16.65
CA ASP A 142 16.20 -14.97 16.92
C ASP A 142 16.23 -15.25 18.45
N PRO A 143 15.09 -15.14 19.16
CA PRO A 143 13.75 -14.89 18.64
C PRO A 143 13.54 -13.44 18.15
N LEU A 144 12.50 -13.23 17.34
CA LEU A 144 12.08 -11.88 16.96
C LEU A 144 11.61 -11.09 18.18
N PRO A 145 11.86 -9.76 18.23
CA PRO A 145 11.29 -8.92 19.27
C PRO A 145 9.76 -8.86 19.14
N ALA A 146 9.12 -8.44 20.23
CA ALA A 146 7.68 -8.22 20.26
C ALA A 146 7.25 -7.26 19.14
N TRP A 147 6.12 -7.57 18.52
CA TRP A 147 5.52 -6.73 17.50
C TRP A 147 4.87 -5.48 18.13
N GLN A 148 5.08 -4.31 17.55
CA GLN A 148 4.69 -3.03 18.17
C GLN A 148 3.85 -2.11 17.26
N VAL A 149 3.30 -2.62 16.16
CA VAL A 149 2.55 -1.80 15.19
C VAL A 149 1.14 -2.34 14.96
N PHE A 150 0.15 -1.63 15.45
CA PHE A 150 -1.24 -2.06 15.46
C PHE A 150 -2.14 -0.99 14.82
N HIS A 151 -3.24 -1.43 14.22
CA HIS A 151 -4.29 -0.53 13.79
C HIS A 151 -5.64 -1.25 13.72
N ASP A 152 -6.69 -0.48 13.97
CA ASP A 152 -8.06 -0.89 13.70
C ASP A 152 -8.29 -1.15 12.21
N GLN A 153 -9.49 -1.62 11.87
CA GLN A 153 -9.85 -1.94 10.50
C GLN A 153 -9.64 -0.73 9.55
N VAL A 154 -8.78 -0.92 8.55
CA VAL A 154 -8.78 -0.14 7.31
C VAL A 154 -9.72 -0.80 6.31
N THR A 155 -10.45 0.00 5.55
CA THR A 155 -11.30 -0.49 4.46
C THR A 155 -10.77 0.04 3.14
N ALA A 156 -10.50 -0.84 2.18
CA ALA A 156 -10.28 -0.45 0.79
C ALA A 156 -11.51 -0.81 -0.02
N SER A 157 -12.12 0.17 -0.70
CA SER A 157 -13.37 -0.01 -1.45
C SER A 157 -13.32 0.67 -2.82
N GLY A 158 -14.18 0.22 -3.74
CA GLY A 158 -14.17 0.73 -5.12
C GLY A 158 -12.86 0.39 -5.84
N LEU A 159 -12.29 -0.78 -5.52
CA LEU A 159 -11.03 -1.24 -6.08
C LEU A 159 -11.13 -1.37 -7.60
N MET A 160 -10.30 -0.63 -8.32
CA MET A 160 -10.24 -0.67 -9.77
C MET A 160 -8.79 -0.71 -10.26
N TYR A 161 -8.58 -1.35 -11.41
CA TYR A 161 -7.33 -1.26 -12.16
C TYR A 161 -7.59 -0.82 -13.60
N LYS A 162 -6.65 -0.10 -14.19
CA LYS A 162 -6.67 0.28 -15.60
C LYS A 162 -5.95 -0.83 -16.37
N ASN A 163 -6.65 -1.52 -17.26
CA ASN A 163 -6.04 -2.60 -18.04
C ASN A 163 -5.13 -2.06 -19.17
N ALA A 164 -4.45 -2.95 -19.90
CA ALA A 164 -3.62 -2.59 -21.05
C ALA A 164 -4.40 -1.83 -22.16
N ASN A 165 -5.70 -2.13 -22.31
CA ASN A 165 -6.61 -1.46 -23.24
C ASN A 165 -7.16 -0.13 -22.71
N ARG A 166 -6.59 0.38 -21.60
CA ARG A 166 -6.91 1.69 -21.00
C ARG A 166 -8.32 1.79 -20.39
N ALA A 167 -9.01 0.68 -20.20
CA ALA A 167 -10.30 0.63 -19.51
C ALA A 167 -10.11 0.40 -18.00
N TRP A 168 -10.86 1.15 -17.19
CA TRP A 168 -10.96 0.87 -15.75
C TRP A 168 -11.90 -0.30 -15.52
N LEU A 169 -11.40 -1.32 -14.84
CA LEU A 169 -12.14 -2.52 -14.49
C LEU A 169 -12.16 -2.68 -12.97
N ASN A 170 -13.30 -3.13 -12.46
CA ASN A 170 -13.43 -3.51 -11.06
C ASN A 170 -12.51 -4.69 -10.73
N ILE A 171 -11.80 -4.59 -9.61
CA ILE A 171 -11.02 -5.70 -9.07
C ILE A 171 -11.96 -6.62 -8.31
N LYS A 172 -11.94 -7.90 -8.64
CA LYS A 172 -12.79 -8.94 -8.10
C LYS A 172 -11.98 -10.22 -7.91
N ALA A 173 -12.55 -11.20 -7.21
CA ALA A 173 -11.90 -12.50 -7.00
C ALA A 173 -11.54 -13.21 -8.33
N ALA A 174 -12.25 -12.94 -9.42
CA ALA A 174 -11.98 -13.51 -10.73
C ALA A 174 -10.71 -12.97 -11.42
N ASN A 175 -10.23 -11.77 -11.04
CA ASN A 175 -9.10 -11.11 -11.72
C ASN A 175 -7.99 -10.65 -10.76
N ALA A 176 -8.06 -11.05 -9.49
CA ALA A 176 -7.04 -10.74 -8.50
C ALA A 176 -6.88 -11.83 -7.45
N THR A 177 -5.68 -11.91 -6.90
CA THR A 177 -5.28 -12.89 -5.90
C THR A 177 -5.00 -12.19 -4.57
N PRO A 178 -5.78 -12.49 -3.50
CA PRO A 178 -5.48 -12.05 -2.15
C PRO A 178 -4.38 -12.90 -1.51
N THR A 179 -3.44 -12.27 -0.82
CA THR A 179 -2.39 -12.98 -0.05
C THR A 179 -2.03 -12.22 1.21
N VAL A 180 -1.70 -12.95 2.29
CA VAL A 180 -1.09 -12.40 3.50
C VAL A 180 0.32 -12.98 3.62
N PHE A 181 1.29 -12.13 3.91
CA PHE A 181 2.66 -12.54 4.13
C PHE A 181 3.35 -11.57 5.08
N HIS A 182 4.51 -11.98 5.60
CA HIS A 182 5.32 -11.16 6.48
C HIS A 182 6.80 -11.39 6.19
N THR A 183 7.62 -10.49 6.67
CA THR A 183 9.07 -10.60 6.67
C THR A 183 9.57 -10.36 8.10
N PRO A 184 10.57 -11.12 8.58
CA PRO A 184 11.15 -12.34 8.00
C PRO A 184 10.20 -13.55 8.16
N GLY A 185 10.06 -14.36 7.10
CA GLY A 185 9.03 -15.41 6.98
C GLY A 185 9.24 -16.72 7.76
N SER A 186 10.44 -16.96 8.30
CA SER A 186 10.88 -18.28 8.80
C SER A 186 11.36 -18.28 10.25
N LYS A 187 11.05 -17.23 11.03
CA LYS A 187 11.54 -17.05 12.40
C LYS A 187 10.49 -17.36 13.45
N THR A 188 10.94 -17.78 14.63
CA THR A 188 10.08 -18.14 15.78
C THR A 188 10.24 -17.14 16.93
N PRO A 189 9.16 -16.79 17.66
CA PRO A 189 7.77 -17.06 17.31
C PRO A 189 7.42 -16.41 15.98
N ASN A 190 6.66 -17.13 15.15
CA ASN A 190 6.21 -16.62 13.87
C ASN A 190 5.33 -15.39 14.15
N PRO A 191 5.62 -14.21 13.58
CA PRO A 191 4.85 -13.03 13.89
C PRO A 191 3.39 -13.23 13.48
N GLN A 192 2.48 -12.78 14.35
CA GLN A 192 1.06 -12.85 14.07
C GLN A 192 0.72 -12.21 12.72
N ASN A 193 0.06 -12.94 11.83
CA ASN A 193 -0.29 -12.44 10.51
C ASN A 193 -1.30 -11.29 10.56
N TYR A 194 -1.36 -10.54 9.47
CA TYR A 194 -2.38 -9.55 9.21
C TYR A 194 -3.78 -10.21 9.22
N SER A 195 -4.76 -9.63 9.91
CA SER A 195 -6.16 -10.05 9.77
C SER A 195 -6.71 -9.46 8.49
N PHE A 196 -6.99 -10.30 7.49
CA PHE A 196 -7.37 -9.85 6.15
C PHE A 196 -8.66 -10.51 5.69
N ASP A 197 -9.72 -9.72 5.53
CA ASP A 197 -11.00 -10.17 5.00
C ASP A 197 -11.14 -9.75 3.54
N SER A 198 -11.03 -10.74 2.65
CA SER A 198 -11.26 -10.61 1.22
C SER A 198 -12.59 -11.23 0.76
N SER A 199 -13.49 -11.59 1.68
CA SER A 199 -14.81 -12.18 1.34
C SER A 199 -15.67 -11.23 0.51
N GLN A 200 -15.46 -9.92 0.67
CA GLN A 200 -16.16 -8.86 -0.07
C GLN A 200 -15.45 -8.44 -1.36
N LEU A 201 -14.43 -9.16 -1.82
CA LEU A 201 -13.68 -8.80 -3.02
C LEU A 201 -14.56 -8.87 -4.29
N SER A 202 -15.62 -9.69 -4.30
CA SER A 202 -16.63 -9.69 -5.37
C SER A 202 -17.32 -8.32 -5.57
N SER A 203 -17.41 -7.54 -4.49
CA SER A 203 -17.89 -6.16 -4.43
C SER A 203 -16.76 -5.11 -4.47
N SER A 204 -15.56 -5.51 -4.89
CA SER A 204 -14.37 -4.65 -5.00
C SER A 204 -14.02 -3.96 -3.69
N ARG A 205 -14.13 -4.71 -2.60
CA ARG A 205 -13.86 -4.25 -1.23
C ARG A 205 -13.07 -5.28 -0.45
N VAL A 206 -12.14 -4.82 0.39
CA VAL A 206 -11.40 -5.65 1.35
C VAL A 206 -11.20 -4.90 2.66
N TYR A 207 -10.96 -5.66 3.72
CA TYR A 207 -10.70 -5.12 5.06
C TYR A 207 -9.42 -5.69 5.61
N GLY A 208 -8.71 -4.87 6.39
CA GLY A 208 -7.45 -5.27 6.99
C GLY A 208 -7.27 -4.69 8.39
N SER A 209 -6.70 -5.46 9.31
CA SER A 209 -6.34 -4.99 10.65
C SER A 209 -5.13 -5.73 11.23
N ILE A 210 -4.48 -5.11 12.22
CA ILE A 210 -3.52 -5.76 13.11
C ILE A 210 -3.86 -5.32 14.53
N GLN A 211 -4.44 -6.20 15.33
CA GLN A 211 -4.86 -5.90 16.70
C GLN A 211 -3.95 -6.58 17.74
N SER A 212 -3.76 -5.94 18.89
CA SER A 212 -3.14 -6.57 20.06
C SER A 212 -4.19 -7.45 20.74
N TYR A 213 -3.86 -8.73 20.96
CA TYR A 213 -4.68 -9.66 21.74
C TYR A 213 -4.29 -9.61 23.20
#